data_AF-O30184-F1
#
_entry.id   AF-O30184-F1
#
_cell.length_a   1.000
_cell.length_b   1.000
_cell.length_c   1.000
_cell.angle_alpha   90.00
_cell.angle_beta   90.00
_cell.angle_gamma   90.00
#
_symmetry.space_group_name_H-M   'P 1'
#
loop_
_entity.id
_entity.type
_entity.pdbx_description
1 polymer ?
#
loop_
_entity_poly.entity_id
_entity_poly.type
_entity_poly.pdbx_seq_one_letter_code
_entity_poly.pdbx_strand_id
1 'polypeptide(L)'
;MAVSIEEFSRIIIATLDLNFQILENFFTLLVVSATNSSLVSQGANLNFSNVWGLIYGGLVSNYWNSFAIHEVLNATQHNVSAMKNFSIAINYLGSNATTVFGDAEGTKGVTYLQKGIYDYLKSNPQEAENLASSLSRMFKAEVEFLIKLMGAVNTTFT
;
A
#
# COMPACT_ATOMS: atom_id res chain seq x y z
N MET A 1 21.89 -22.92 -4.74
CA MET A 1 22.72 -21.79 -4.28
C MET A 1 21.87 -20.99 -3.31
N ALA A 2 22.33 -20.75 -2.07
CA ALA A 2 21.60 -19.94 -1.12
C ALA A 2 21.88 -18.45 -1.42
N VAL A 3 20.83 -17.66 -1.61
CA VAL A 3 20.93 -16.20 -1.83
C VAL A 3 21.45 -15.56 -0.56
N SER A 4 22.48 -14.71 -0.68
CA SER A 4 23.01 -13.98 0.49
C SER A 4 22.00 -12.94 0.99
N ILE A 5 22.05 -12.55 2.27
CA ILE A 5 21.16 -11.50 2.78
C ILE A 5 21.34 -10.17 2.05
N GLU A 6 22.55 -9.86 1.61
CA GLU A 6 22.85 -8.69 0.80
C GLU A 6 22.18 -8.77 -0.57
N GLU A 7 22.35 -9.89 -1.28
CA GLU A 7 21.72 -10.12 -2.59
C GLU A 7 20.20 -10.10 -2.49
N PHE A 8 19.63 -10.71 -1.45
CA PHE A 8 18.19 -10.69 -1.22
C PHE A 8 17.69 -9.27 -0.89
N SER A 9 18.43 -8.51 -0.07
CA SER A 9 18.10 -7.12 0.25
C SER A 9 18.09 -6.23 -0.98
N ARG A 10 19.06 -6.43 -1.89
CA ARG A 10 19.10 -5.76 -3.20
C ARG A 10 17.88 -6.04 -4.06
N ILE A 11 17.45 -7.31 -4.12
CA ILE A 11 16.24 -7.70 -4.85
C ILE A 11 15.00 -7.01 -4.27
N ILE A 12 14.89 -6.94 -2.94
CA ILE A 12 13.78 -6.23 -2.29
C ILE A 12 13.79 -4.74 -2.62
N ILE A 13 14.95 -4.08 -2.55
CA ILE A 13 15.08 -2.66 -2.90
C ILE A 13 14.71 -2.41 -4.36
N ALA A 14 15.22 -3.22 -5.28
CA ALA A 14 14.88 -3.11 -6.71
C ALA A 14 13.38 -3.33 -6.96
N THR A 15 12.76 -4.24 -6.21
CA THR A 15 11.31 -4.50 -6.32
C THR A 15 10.50 -3.33 -5.77
N LEU A 16 10.91 -2.73 -4.65
CA LEU A 16 10.27 -1.54 -4.09
C LEU A 16 10.39 -0.35 -5.04
N ASP A 17 11.58 -0.11 -5.58
CA ASP A 17 11.83 0.97 -6.54
C ASP A 17 10.98 0.81 -7.80
N LEU A 18 10.94 -0.41 -8.36
CA LEU A 18 10.07 -0.74 -9.50
C LEU A 18 8.59 -0.48 -9.17
N ASN A 19 8.12 -0.89 -7.99
CA ASN A 19 6.74 -0.65 -7.58
C ASN A 19 6.43 0.85 -7.47
N PHE A 20 7.35 1.66 -6.93
CA PHE A 20 7.18 3.12 -6.87
C PHE A 20 7.11 3.74 -8.26
N GLN A 21 7.98 3.31 -9.19
CA GLN A 21 7.94 3.79 -10.58
C GLN A 21 6.65 3.37 -11.32
N ILE A 22 6.16 2.14 -11.08
CA ILE A 22 4.88 1.68 -11.64
C ILE A 22 3.73 2.55 -11.12
N LEU A 23 3.70 2.81 -9.80
CA LEU A 23 2.67 3.64 -9.19
C LEU A 23 2.74 5.10 -9.67
N GLU A 24 3.94 5.67 -9.76
CA GLU A 24 4.18 7.00 -10.34
C GLU A 24 3.59 7.11 -11.75
N ASN A 25 3.92 6.15 -12.62
CA ASN A 25 3.42 6.10 -13.99
C ASN A 25 1.92 5.88 -14.04
N PHE A 26 1.37 5.03 -13.17
CA PHE A 26 -0.06 4.77 -13.12
C PHE A 26 -0.84 6.03 -12.75
N PHE A 27 -0.46 6.75 -11.69
CA PHE A 27 -1.12 7.99 -11.29
C PHE A 27 -0.97 9.08 -12.37
N THR A 28 0.21 9.20 -12.96
CA THR A 28 0.46 10.17 -14.05
C THR A 28 -0.42 9.86 -15.26
N LEU A 29 -0.54 8.59 -15.64
CA LEU A 29 -1.42 8.16 -16.74
C LEU A 29 -2.88 8.45 -16.44
N LEU A 30 -3.37 8.21 -15.21
CA LEU A 30 -4.74 8.56 -14.85
C LEU A 30 -5.02 10.06 -15.02
N VAL A 31 -4.08 10.91 -14.61
CA VAL A 31 -4.17 12.36 -14.82
C VAL A 31 -4.19 12.71 -16.30
N VAL A 32 -3.21 12.23 -17.07
CA VAL A 32 -3.11 12.52 -18.51
C VAL A 32 -4.36 12.02 -19.24
N SER A 33 -4.81 10.80 -18.99
CA SER A 33 -6.01 10.22 -19.62
C SER A 33 -7.27 11.00 -19.30
N ALA A 34 -7.35 11.66 -18.14
CA ALA A 34 -8.50 12.46 -17.75
C ALA A 34 -8.45 13.91 -18.28
N THR A 35 -7.27 14.53 -18.32
CA THR A 35 -7.12 15.97 -18.60
C THR A 35 -6.53 16.30 -19.96
N ASN A 36 -6.13 15.32 -20.76
CA ASN A 36 -5.59 15.57 -22.10
C ASN A 36 -6.66 16.22 -23.01
N SER A 37 -6.37 17.41 -23.53
CA SER A 37 -7.31 18.22 -24.30
C SER A 37 -7.83 17.51 -25.56
N SER A 38 -7.00 16.69 -26.20
CA SER A 38 -7.40 15.90 -27.38
C SER A 38 -8.45 14.86 -27.00
N LEU A 39 -8.18 14.08 -25.95
CA LEU A 39 -9.12 13.07 -25.44
C LEU A 39 -10.42 13.70 -24.97
N VAL A 40 -10.35 14.85 -24.27
CA VAL A 40 -11.53 15.60 -23.82
C VAL A 40 -12.37 16.05 -25.02
N SER A 41 -11.74 16.62 -26.06
CA SER A 41 -12.45 17.07 -27.27
C SER A 41 -13.14 15.94 -28.02
N GLN A 42 -12.63 14.71 -27.89
CA GLN A 42 -13.18 13.51 -28.52
C GLN A 42 -14.19 12.78 -27.62
N GLY A 43 -14.41 13.24 -26.37
CA GLY A 43 -15.22 12.53 -25.39
C GLY A 43 -14.66 11.16 -24.99
N ALA A 44 -13.36 10.94 -25.19
CA ALA A 44 -12.67 9.68 -24.93
C ALA A 44 -11.76 9.76 -23.69
N ASN A 45 -11.80 10.86 -22.94
CA ASN A 45 -11.03 11.01 -21.72
C ASN A 45 -11.60 10.15 -20.58
N LEU A 46 -10.72 9.78 -19.65
CA LEU A 46 -11.12 9.13 -18.41
C LEU A 46 -11.96 10.11 -17.59
N ASN A 47 -13.24 9.77 -17.37
CA ASN A 47 -14.11 10.58 -16.53
C ASN A 47 -13.75 10.38 -15.05
N PHE A 48 -13.20 11.41 -14.41
CA PHE A 48 -12.86 11.34 -12.99
C PHE A 48 -14.05 11.14 -12.06
N SER A 49 -15.28 11.48 -12.46
CA SER A 49 -16.48 11.11 -11.72
C SER A 49 -16.64 9.60 -11.61
N ASN A 50 -16.29 8.85 -12.67
CA ASN A 50 -16.32 7.38 -12.64
C ASN A 50 -15.20 6.81 -11.76
N VAL A 51 -14.00 7.41 -11.81
CA VAL A 51 -12.87 7.03 -10.95
C VAL A 51 -13.22 7.27 -9.48
N TRP A 52 -13.83 8.42 -9.16
CA TRP A 52 -14.35 8.70 -7.83
C TRP A 52 -15.42 7.70 -7.42
N GLY A 53 -16.35 7.34 -8.32
CA GLY A 53 -17.37 6.32 -8.05
C GLY A 53 -16.76 4.97 -7.63
N LEU A 54 -15.67 4.54 -8.28
CA LEU A 54 -14.93 3.33 -7.89
C LEU A 54 -14.27 3.47 -6.52
N ILE A 55 -13.59 4.59 -6.26
CA ILE A 55 -12.95 4.85 -4.96
C ILE A 55 -14.01 4.87 -3.84
N TYR A 56 -15.10 5.60 -4.05
CA TYR A 56 -16.21 5.69 -3.11
C TYR A 56 -16.85 4.31 -2.87
N GLY A 57 -17.07 3.51 -3.90
CA GLY A 57 -17.56 2.14 -3.77
C GLY A 57 -16.63 1.24 -2.95
N GLY A 58 -15.31 1.39 -3.12
CA GLY A 58 -14.29 0.72 -2.31
C GLY A 58 -14.33 1.16 -0.84
N LEU A 59 -14.50 2.45 -0.57
CA LEU A 59 -14.63 2.98 0.80
C LEU A 59 -15.92 2.49 1.48
N VAL A 60 -17.05 2.48 0.77
CA VAL A 60 -18.32 1.93 1.27
C VAL A 60 -18.19 0.43 1.56
N SER A 61 -17.52 -0.32 0.68
CA SER A 61 -17.25 -1.76 0.91
C SER A 61 -16.39 -1.97 2.15
N ASN A 62 -15.37 -1.13 2.39
CA ASN A 62 -14.57 -1.17 3.61
C ASN A 62 -15.36 -0.83 4.87
N TYR A 63 -16.29 0.13 4.79
CA TYR A 63 -17.21 0.43 5.88
C TYR A 63 -18.04 -0.81 6.25
N TRP A 64 -18.60 -1.51 5.26
CA TRP A 64 -19.35 -2.75 5.50
C TRP A 64 -18.50 -3.88 6.06
N ASN A 65 -17.25 -4.04 5.61
CA ASN A 65 -16.32 -5.01 6.21
C ASN A 65 -16.06 -4.69 7.69
N SER A 66 -15.86 -3.41 8.02
CA SER A 66 -15.67 -2.97 9.40
C SER A 66 -16.91 -3.23 10.25
N PHE A 67 -18.11 -3.01 9.68
CA PHE A 67 -19.37 -3.34 10.33
C PHE A 67 -19.53 -4.84 10.58
N ALA A 68 -19.17 -5.68 9.61
CA ALA A 68 -19.20 -7.14 9.79
C ALA A 68 -18.23 -7.59 10.90
N ILE A 69 -17.02 -7.03 10.97
CA ILE A 69 -16.08 -7.30 12.06
C ILE A 69 -16.67 -6.87 13.40
N HIS A 70 -17.29 -5.69 13.47
CA HIS A 70 -17.98 -5.22 14.67
C HIS A 70 -19.05 -6.20 15.13
N GLU A 71 -19.94 -6.64 14.23
CA GLU A 71 -21.00 -7.61 14.57
C GLU A 71 -20.42 -8.97 15.01
N VAL A 72 -19.34 -9.43 14.37
CA VAL A 72 -18.63 -10.65 14.81
C VAL A 72 -18.07 -10.50 16.21
N LEU A 73 -17.43 -9.36 16.53
CA LEU A 73 -16.91 -9.08 17.88
C LEU A 73 -18.02 -8.96 18.91
N ASN A 74 -19.15 -8.35 18.56
CA ASN A 74 -20.32 -8.24 19.44
C ASN A 74 -20.93 -9.62 19.72
N ALA A 75 -21.05 -10.47 18.70
CA ALA A 75 -21.53 -11.84 18.86
C ALA A 75 -20.57 -12.69 19.70
N THR A 76 -19.25 -12.53 19.57
CA THR A 76 -18.29 -13.27 20.38
C THR A 76 -18.34 -12.84 21.85
N GLN A 77 -18.64 -11.57 22.14
CA GLN A 77 -18.81 -11.07 23.51
C GLN A 77 -19.90 -11.83 24.29
N HIS A 78 -20.94 -12.31 23.60
CA HIS A 78 -22.05 -13.06 24.21
C HIS A 78 -21.93 -14.58 24.04
N ASN A 79 -20.91 -15.08 23.36
CA ASN A 79 -20.71 -16.50 23.10
C ASN A 79 -19.30 -16.96 23.51
N VAL A 80 -19.23 -17.62 24.68
CA VAL A 80 -17.97 -18.11 25.28
C VAL A 80 -17.15 -18.99 24.33
N SER A 81 -17.82 -19.84 23.54
CA SER A 81 -17.14 -20.71 22.56
C SER A 81 -16.53 -19.90 21.41
N ALA A 82 -17.23 -18.87 20.92
CA ALA A 82 -16.71 -18.00 19.88
C ALA A 82 -15.57 -17.10 20.39
N MET A 83 -15.67 -16.59 21.63
CA MET A 83 -14.60 -15.84 22.29
C MET A 83 -13.32 -16.68 22.47
N LYS A 84 -13.46 -17.96 22.82
CA LYS A 84 -12.34 -18.90 22.90
C LYS A 84 -11.64 -19.07 21.55
N ASN A 85 -12.39 -19.25 20.46
CA ASN A 85 -11.82 -19.38 19.12
C ASN A 85 -11.09 -18.11 18.67
N PHE A 86 -11.66 -16.92 18.94
CA PHE A 86 -11.00 -15.65 18.66
C PHE A 86 -9.70 -15.50 19.46
N SER A 87 -9.73 -15.82 20.76
CA SER A 87 -8.54 -15.78 21.63
C SER A 87 -7.46 -16.76 21.16
N ILE A 88 -7.84 -17.94 20.67
CA ILE A 88 -6.89 -18.90 20.07
C ILE A 88 -6.28 -18.31 18.79
N ALA A 89 -7.06 -17.67 17.92
CA ALA A 89 -6.54 -17.04 16.70
C ALA A 89 -5.54 -15.91 17.01
N ILE A 90 -5.86 -15.04 17.97
CA ILE A 90 -4.94 -13.98 18.45
C ILE A 90 -3.69 -14.61 19.07
N ASN A 91 -3.83 -15.66 19.89
CA ASN A 91 -2.69 -16.37 20.45
C ASN A 91 -1.84 -17.05 19.37
N TYR A 92 -2.42 -17.57 18.29
CA TYR A 92 -1.68 -18.13 17.16
C TYR A 92 -0.91 -17.07 16.38
N LEU A 93 -1.50 -15.88 16.20
CA LEU A 93 -0.82 -14.73 15.62
C LEU A 93 0.34 -14.28 16.53
N GLY A 94 0.10 -14.20 17.84
CA GLY A 94 1.10 -13.79 18.83
C GLY A 94 2.21 -14.82 19.05
N SER A 95 1.90 -16.13 19.06
CA SER A 95 2.87 -17.19 19.34
C SER A 95 3.93 -17.31 18.25
N ASN A 96 3.62 -16.87 17.03
CA ASN A 96 4.56 -16.84 15.91
C ASN A 96 5.17 -15.46 15.69
N ALA A 97 4.79 -14.44 16.48
CA ALA A 97 5.24 -13.07 16.26
C ALA A 97 6.77 -12.95 16.29
N THR A 98 7.45 -13.55 17.27
CA THR A 98 8.93 -13.51 17.36
C THR A 98 9.62 -14.28 16.24
N THR A 99 8.96 -15.29 15.67
CA THR A 99 9.48 -16.05 14.52
C THR A 99 9.31 -15.26 13.22
N VAL A 100 8.14 -14.65 13.03
CA VAL A 100 7.79 -13.90 11.82
C VAL A 100 8.46 -12.53 11.83
N PHE A 101 8.23 -11.71 12.86
CA PHE A 101 8.77 -10.37 12.94
C PHE A 101 10.24 -10.37 13.31
N GLY A 102 10.66 -11.22 14.25
CA GLY A 102 12.06 -11.36 14.65
C GLY A 102 12.38 -10.77 16.03
N ASP A 103 13.62 -10.31 16.19
CA ASP A 103 14.16 -9.73 17.44
C ASP A 103 14.75 -8.34 17.21
N ALA A 104 15.01 -7.61 18.29
CA ALA A 104 15.47 -6.22 18.22
C ALA A 104 16.88 -6.10 17.62
N GLU A 105 17.69 -7.16 17.74
CA GLU A 105 19.04 -7.24 17.21
C GLU A 105 19.08 -7.54 15.69
N GLY A 106 17.91 -7.87 15.12
CA GLY A 106 17.73 -8.19 13.71
C GLY A 106 18.44 -9.47 13.31
N THR A 107 18.38 -10.53 14.13
CA THR A 107 19.03 -11.82 13.85
C THR A 107 18.13 -12.84 13.19
N LYS A 108 16.81 -12.64 13.22
CA LYS A 108 15.81 -13.53 12.60
C LYS A 108 14.58 -12.77 12.10
N GLY A 109 13.67 -13.50 11.44
CA GLY A 109 12.40 -12.97 10.96
C GLY A 109 12.54 -11.80 9.97
N VAL A 110 11.49 -10.98 9.88
CA VAL A 110 11.45 -9.76 9.05
C VAL A 110 12.51 -8.73 9.48
N THR A 111 12.86 -8.65 10.77
CA THR A 111 13.92 -7.74 11.24
C THR A 111 15.30 -8.06 10.66
N TYR A 112 15.63 -9.33 10.40
CA TYR A 112 16.87 -9.70 9.72
C TYR A 112 16.92 -9.16 8.28
N LEU A 113 15.79 -9.23 7.58
CA LEU A 113 15.65 -8.65 6.24
C LEU A 113 15.78 -7.12 6.27
N GLN A 114 15.09 -6.46 7.20
CA GLN A 114 15.15 -5.01 7.36
C GLN A 114 16.57 -4.52 7.67
N LYS A 115 17.30 -5.26 8.51
CA LYS A 115 18.71 -4.99 8.80
C LYS A 115 19.58 -5.10 7.55
N GLY A 116 19.41 -6.15 6.75
CA GLY A 116 20.12 -6.30 5.48
C GLY A 116 19.87 -5.15 4.50
N ILE A 117 18.61 -4.72 4.38
CA ILE A 117 18.23 -3.56 3.56
C ILE A 117 18.89 -2.29 4.08
N TYR A 118 18.83 -2.05 5.39
CA TYR A 118 19.45 -0.90 6.02
C TYR A 118 20.97 -0.88 5.79
N ASP A 119 21.66 -1.99 6.04
CA ASP A 119 23.11 -2.11 5.89
C ASP A 119 23.53 -1.92 4.42
N TYR A 120 22.75 -2.45 3.47
CA TYR A 120 22.99 -2.24 2.04
C TYR A 120 22.82 -0.77 1.66
N LEU A 121 21.70 -0.12 2.00
CA LEU A 121 21.45 1.28 1.66
C LEU A 121 22.45 2.22 2.32
N LYS A 122 22.83 1.94 3.56
CA LYS A 122 23.89 2.66 4.28
C LYS A 122 25.23 2.58 3.56
N SER A 123 25.55 1.42 2.99
CA SER A 123 26.80 1.19 2.26
C SER A 123 26.75 1.68 0.81
N ASN A 124 25.55 1.90 0.26
CA ASN A 124 25.30 2.29 -1.13
C ASN A 124 24.44 3.57 -1.15
N PRO A 125 25.00 4.74 -0.77
CA PRO A 125 24.23 5.97 -0.63
C PRO A 125 23.52 6.41 -1.92
N GLN A 126 24.11 6.14 -3.09
CA GLN A 126 23.46 6.41 -4.37
C GLN A 126 22.15 5.64 -4.54
N GLU A 127 22.09 4.38 -4.08
CA GLU A 127 20.86 3.57 -4.13
C GLU A 127 19.82 4.10 -3.15
N ALA A 128 20.25 4.58 -1.99
CA ALA A 128 19.36 5.26 -1.04
C ALA A 128 18.76 6.54 -1.63
N GLU A 129 19.57 7.36 -2.31
CA GLU A 129 19.10 8.56 -3.01
C GLU A 129 18.14 8.21 -4.15
N ASN A 130 18.44 7.19 -4.94
CA ASN A 130 17.57 6.72 -6.03
C ASN A 130 16.21 6.30 -5.49
N LEU A 131 16.17 5.45 -4.45
CA LEU A 131 14.94 4.97 -3.84
C LEU A 131 14.12 6.12 -3.23
N ALA A 132 14.78 7.06 -2.55
CA ALA A 132 14.12 8.25 -1.99
C ALA A 132 13.54 9.15 -3.09
N SER A 133 14.25 9.29 -4.22
CA SER A 133 13.79 10.05 -5.38
C SER A 133 12.57 9.38 -6.02
N SER A 134 12.56 8.06 -6.21
CA SER A 134 11.41 7.32 -6.73
C SER A 134 10.20 7.41 -5.80
N LEU A 135 10.39 7.28 -4.49
CA LEU A 135 9.32 7.48 -3.51
C LEU A 135 8.75 8.91 -3.60
N SER A 136 9.62 9.92 -3.72
CA SER A 136 9.20 11.32 -3.82
C SER A 136 8.41 11.60 -5.10
N ARG A 137 8.83 11.03 -6.24
CA ARG A 137 8.09 11.18 -7.50
C ARG A 137 6.74 10.47 -7.46
N MET A 138 6.69 9.27 -6.87
CA MET A 138 5.43 8.55 -6.64
C MET A 138 4.46 9.39 -5.80
N PHE A 139 4.90 9.94 -4.65
CA PHE A 139 4.06 10.80 -3.81
C PHE A 139 3.59 12.05 -4.55
N LYS A 140 4.47 12.68 -5.33
CA LYS A 140 4.09 13.84 -6.14
C LYS A 140 2.98 13.47 -7.13
N ALA A 141 3.12 12.37 -7.86
CA ALA A 141 2.13 11.90 -8.82
C ALA A 141 0.79 11.55 -8.14
N GLU A 142 0.84 10.91 -6.97
CA GLU A 142 -0.35 10.62 -6.15
C GLU A 142 -1.07 11.90 -5.71
N VAL A 143 -0.33 12.88 -5.18
CA VAL A 143 -0.90 14.17 -4.76
C VAL A 143 -1.51 14.92 -5.94
N GLU A 144 -0.83 14.96 -7.09
CA GLU A 144 -1.38 15.56 -8.31
C GLU A 144 -2.67 14.87 -8.76
N PHE A 145 -2.71 13.53 -8.73
CA PHE A 145 -3.92 12.75 -9.00
C PHE A 145 -5.05 13.13 -8.04
N LEU A 146 -4.79 13.14 -6.72
CA LEU A 146 -5.80 13.47 -5.71
C LEU A 146 -6.36 14.89 -5.89
N ILE A 147 -5.50 15.88 -6.16
CA ILE A 147 -5.93 17.26 -6.41
C ILE A 147 -6.89 17.30 -7.62
N LYS A 148 -6.53 16.64 -8.72
CA LYS A 148 -7.35 16.63 -9.93
C LYS A 148 -8.66 15.87 -9.75
N LEU A 149 -8.62 14.74 -9.05
CA LEU A 149 -9.79 13.95 -8.69
C LEU A 149 -10.76 14.78 -7.83
N MET A 150 -10.27 15.43 -6.78
CA MET A 150 -11.10 16.28 -5.90
C MET A 150 -11.72 17.47 -6.64
N GLY A 151 -10.98 18.07 -7.59
CA GLY A 151 -11.54 19.10 -8.47
C GLY A 151 -12.74 18.62 -9.27
N ALA A 152 -12.68 17.39 -9.80
CA ALA A 152 -13.77 16.77 -10.55
C ALA A 152 -14.95 16.33 -9.66
N VAL A 153 -14.68 15.90 -8.42
CA VAL A 153 -15.74 15.60 -7.43
C VAL A 153 -16.62 16.81 -7.22
N ASN A 154 -16.01 18.00 -7.06
CA ASN A 154 -16.76 19.23 -6.82
C ASN A 154 -17.70 19.56 -8.00
N THR A 155 -17.32 19.20 -9.23
CA THR A 155 -18.19 19.36 -10.42
C THR A 155 -19.22 18.25 -10.61
N THR A 156 -19.08 17.11 -9.91
CA THR A 156 -19.98 15.95 -10.06
C THR A 156 -21.25 16.11 -9.22
N PHE A 157 -21.17 16.81 -8.09
CA PHE A 157 -22.26 16.96 -7.11
C PHE A 157 -22.90 18.35 -7.10
N THR A 158 -22.55 19.22 -8.06
CA THR A 158 -23.18 20.53 -8.31
C THR A 158 -23.90 20.52 -9.64
#